data_AF-A0A962RLC1-F1
#
_entry.id   AF-A0A962RLC1-F1
#
_cell.length_a   1.000
_cell.length_b   1.000
_cell.length_c   1.000
_cell.angle_alpha   90.00
_cell.angle_beta   90.00
_cell.angle_gamma   90.00
#
_symmetry.space_group_name_H-M   'P 1'
#
loop_
_entity.id
_entity.type
_entity.pdbx_description
1 polymer ?
#
loop_
_entity_poly.entity_id
_entity_poly.type
_entity_poly.pdbx_seq_one_letter_code
_entity_poly.pdbx_strand_id
1 'polypeptide(L)'
;GNYVGEMALVSDTPRSATVRAAANGTETIRIEGEAVKALLEQSPRLRRDVEDKFRERISRNESLSAQPEASSVIEFLLQQGLGEATDVLIIDESICIRCDNCERACAGTHQGVSRLDRESGPRYANLHVPTSCRHCEHPYCMSDCPPDAIHRSQSGEVYVNDACIGCGNCVRNCPYGVIQLAAPRPGPSGFLSRLLGSWNGQRRAGNEESQAKLAVKCDMCTGLTGGPACVRACPTGAAARVRPEDFFALVART
;
A
#
# COMPACT_ATOMS: atom_id res chain seq x y z
N GLY A 1 -9.01 -17.37 4.58
CA GLY A 1 -8.40 -18.07 3.42
C GLY A 1 -9.28 -17.87 2.22
N ASN A 2 -8.68 -17.64 1.05
CA ASN A 2 -9.42 -17.59 -0.21
C ASN A 2 -9.64 -19.02 -0.71
N TYR A 3 -10.80 -19.31 -1.30
CA TYR A 3 -11.12 -20.62 -1.89
C TYR A 3 -11.61 -20.43 -3.33
N VAL A 4 -11.36 -21.42 -4.18
CA VAL A 4 -11.67 -21.44 -5.61
C VAL A 4 -12.30 -22.78 -5.95
N GLY A 5 -13.33 -22.77 -6.80
CA GLY A 5 -13.91 -23.98 -7.40
C GLY A 5 -15.29 -24.36 -6.86
N GLU A 6 -15.80 -23.66 -5.83
CA GLU A 6 -17.15 -23.90 -5.32
C GLU A 6 -18.22 -23.67 -6.39
N MET A 7 -18.00 -22.73 -7.31
CA MET A 7 -18.93 -22.45 -8.40
C MET A 7 -19.07 -23.65 -9.33
N ALA A 8 -17.98 -24.41 -9.52
CA ALA A 8 -17.99 -25.63 -10.33
C ALA A 8 -18.78 -26.76 -9.65
N LEU A 9 -18.99 -26.70 -8.33
CA LEU A 9 -19.82 -27.67 -7.59
C LEU A 9 -21.31 -27.47 -7.84
N VAL A 10 -21.73 -26.26 -8.22
CA VAL A 10 -23.13 -25.92 -8.50
C VAL A 10 -23.43 -26.00 -10.00
N SER A 11 -22.50 -25.54 -10.85
CA SER A 11 -22.73 -25.49 -12.30
C SER A 11 -22.28 -26.74 -13.06
N ASP A 12 -21.62 -27.69 -12.38
CA ASP A 12 -20.93 -28.85 -12.98
C ASP A 12 -19.98 -28.49 -14.15
N THR A 13 -19.58 -27.22 -14.23
CA THR A 13 -18.70 -26.71 -15.28
C THR A 13 -17.31 -26.49 -14.69
N PRO A 14 -16.25 -27.07 -15.26
CA PRO A 14 -14.88 -26.84 -14.79
C PRO A 14 -14.54 -25.34 -14.80
N ARG A 15 -13.92 -24.87 -13.72
CA ARG A 15 -13.45 -23.49 -13.57
C ARG A 15 -11.99 -23.51 -13.15
N SER A 16 -11.22 -22.59 -13.70
CA SER A 16 -9.84 -22.31 -13.28
C SER A 16 -9.77 -20.89 -12.71
N ALA A 17 -8.86 -20.69 -11.76
CA ALA A 17 -8.43 -19.38 -11.33
C ALA A 17 -6.94 -19.42 -11.02
N THR A 18 -6.25 -18.31 -11.27
CA THR A 18 -4.86 -18.14 -10.86
C THR A 18 -4.84 -17.50 -9.48
N VAL A 19 -4.16 -18.15 -8.54
CA VAL A 19 -3.99 -17.64 -7.18
C VAL A 19 -2.49 -17.46 -6.93
N ARG A 20 -2.09 -16.29 -6.43
CA ARG A 20 -0.74 -16.04 -5.93
C ARG A 20 -0.79 -15.98 -4.42
N ALA A 21 0.10 -16.72 -3.78
CA ALA A 21 0.27 -16.68 -2.33
C ALA A 21 1.19 -15.52 -1.94
N ALA A 22 0.74 -14.74 -0.97
CA ALA A 22 1.36 -13.53 -0.47
C ALA A 22 2.60 -13.78 0.42
N ALA A 23 2.61 -14.92 1.11
CA ALA A 23 3.63 -15.29 2.09
C ALA A 23 4.36 -16.59 1.73
N ASN A 24 5.62 -16.69 2.16
CA ASN A 24 6.36 -17.96 2.16
C ASN A 24 5.71 -18.93 3.17
N GLY A 25 5.41 -20.16 2.74
CA GLY A 25 4.79 -21.19 3.59
C GLY A 25 3.28 -21.37 3.42
N THR A 26 2.73 -21.15 2.23
CA THR A 26 1.32 -21.44 1.95
C THR A 26 1.14 -22.90 1.53
N GLU A 27 0.19 -23.59 2.16
CA GLU A 27 -0.22 -24.94 1.79
C GLU A 27 -1.56 -24.92 1.05
N THR A 28 -1.68 -25.76 0.03
CA THR A 28 -2.93 -25.93 -0.72
C THR A 28 -3.67 -27.13 -0.18
N ILE A 29 -4.87 -26.92 0.33
CA ILE A 29 -5.78 -28.00 0.71
C ILE A 29 -6.73 -28.25 -0.45
N ARG A 30 -6.71 -29.46 -1.00
CA ARG A 30 -7.66 -29.92 -2.01
C ARG A 30 -8.85 -30.57 -1.31
N ILE A 31 -10.06 -30.13 -1.66
CA ILE A 31 -11.30 -30.76 -1.22
C ILE A 31 -11.92 -31.45 -2.45
N GLU A 32 -12.21 -32.75 -2.33
CA GLU A 32 -12.84 -33.50 -3.43
C GLU A 32 -14.29 -33.05 -3.64
N GLY A 33 -14.66 -32.79 -4.89
CA GLY A 33 -15.99 -32.27 -5.23
C GLY A 33 -17.14 -33.19 -4.82
N GLU A 34 -16.97 -34.51 -4.97
CA GLU A 34 -17.97 -35.50 -4.58
C GLU A 34 -18.29 -35.46 -3.08
N ALA A 35 -17.27 -35.27 -2.23
CA ALA A 35 -17.47 -35.14 -0.79
C ALA A 35 -18.29 -33.91 -0.45
N VAL A 36 -18.08 -32.80 -1.16
CA VAL A 36 -18.86 -31.57 -0.96
C VAL A 36 -20.28 -31.75 -1.48
N LYS A 37 -20.48 -32.37 -2.65
CA LYS A 37 -21.81 -32.65 -3.20
C LYS A 37 -22.66 -33.48 -2.25
N ALA A 38 -22.09 -34.57 -1.70
CA ALA A 38 -22.75 -35.40 -0.69
C ALA A 38 -23.12 -34.59 0.58
N LEU A 39 -22.27 -33.65 1.00
CA LEU A 39 -22.57 -32.77 2.13
C LEU A 39 -23.71 -31.79 1.83
N LEU A 40 -23.76 -31.22 0.62
CA LEU A 40 -24.84 -30.33 0.19
C LEU A 40 -26.17 -31.08 0.09
N GLU A 41 -26.16 -32.36 -0.26
CA GLU A 41 -27.34 -33.23 -0.23
C GLU A 41 -27.89 -33.42 1.18
N GLN A 42 -27.01 -33.62 2.16
CA GLN A 42 -27.39 -33.86 3.55
C GLN A 42 -27.78 -32.57 4.30
N SER A 43 -27.37 -31.39 3.81
CA SER A 43 -27.61 -30.11 4.47
C SER A 43 -28.29 -29.10 3.53
N PRO A 44 -29.64 -29.03 3.53
CA PRO A 44 -30.40 -28.07 2.73
C PRO A 44 -30.11 -26.59 3.06
N ARG A 45 -29.59 -26.30 4.26
CA ARG A 45 -29.15 -24.96 4.63
C ARG A 45 -27.84 -24.61 3.94
N LEU A 46 -26.85 -25.50 4.01
CA LEU A 46 -25.55 -25.28 3.38
C LEU A 46 -25.68 -25.18 1.85
N ARG A 47 -26.54 -26.01 1.24
CA ARG A 47 -26.87 -25.91 -0.18
C ARG A 47 -27.36 -24.51 -0.56
N ARG A 48 -28.32 -23.97 0.20
CA ARG A 48 -28.83 -22.60 -0.04
C ARG A 48 -27.73 -21.55 0.07
N ASP A 49 -26.91 -21.61 1.11
CA ASP A 49 -25.81 -20.65 1.30
C ASP A 49 -24.81 -20.68 0.12
N VAL A 50 -24.50 -21.86 -0.41
CA VAL A 50 -23.62 -22.04 -1.57
C VAL A 50 -24.27 -21.55 -2.87
N GLU A 51 -25.55 -21.86 -3.10
CA GLU A 51 -26.32 -21.39 -4.26
C GLU A 51 -26.49 -19.86 -4.26
N ASP A 52 -26.71 -19.25 -3.11
CA ASP A 52 -26.80 -17.80 -2.97
C ASP A 52 -25.47 -17.13 -3.28
N LYS A 53 -24.35 -17.68 -2.78
CA LYS A 53 -23.01 -17.21 -3.14
C LYS A 53 -22.70 -17.39 -4.62
N PHE A 54 -23.16 -18.47 -5.23
CA PHE A 54 -23.00 -18.70 -6.67
C PHE A 54 -23.73 -17.63 -7.48
N ARG A 55 -25.00 -17.33 -7.15
CA ARG A 55 -25.77 -16.26 -7.81
C ARG A 55 -25.13 -14.88 -7.64
N GLU A 56 -24.68 -14.56 -6.43
CA GLU A 56 -23.99 -13.29 -6.14
C GLU A 56 -22.73 -13.13 -7.02
N ARG A 57 -21.94 -14.21 -7.18
CA ARG A 57 -20.72 -14.21 -7.99
C ARG A 57 -21.00 -14.13 -9.49
N ILE A 58 -22.02 -14.80 -10.01
CA ILE A 58 -22.39 -14.67 -11.43
C ILE A 58 -22.81 -13.25 -11.74
N SER A 59 -23.73 -12.67 -10.97
CA SER A 59 -24.18 -11.30 -11.17
C SER A 59 -23.01 -10.30 -11.08
N ARG A 60 -22.09 -10.50 -10.13
CA ARG A 60 -20.88 -9.68 -10.01
C ARG A 60 -19.96 -9.83 -11.23
N ASN A 61 -19.68 -11.05 -11.67
CA ASN A 61 -18.82 -11.31 -12.82
C ASN A 61 -19.42 -10.76 -14.12
N GLU A 62 -20.74 -10.90 -14.31
CA GLU A 62 -21.45 -10.33 -15.47
C GLU A 62 -21.39 -8.80 -15.45
N SER A 63 -21.58 -8.17 -14.28
CA SER A 63 -21.48 -6.72 -14.16
C SER A 63 -20.07 -6.19 -14.47
N LEU A 64 -19.02 -6.93 -14.08
CA LEU A 64 -17.63 -6.60 -14.40
C LEU A 64 -17.33 -6.81 -15.90
N SER A 65 -17.80 -7.91 -16.48
CA SER A 65 -17.66 -8.19 -17.92
C SER A 65 -18.41 -7.18 -18.80
N ALA A 66 -19.50 -6.60 -18.28
CA ALA A 66 -20.26 -5.54 -18.96
C ALA A 66 -19.56 -4.16 -18.92
N GLN A 67 -18.47 -4.01 -18.15
CA GLN A 67 -17.68 -2.79 -18.04
C GLN A 67 -16.20 -3.08 -18.36
N PRO A 68 -15.83 -3.15 -19.65
CA PRO A 68 -14.46 -3.47 -20.07
C PRO A 68 -13.39 -2.54 -19.48
N GLU A 69 -13.73 -1.25 -19.33
CA GLU A 69 -12.84 -0.23 -18.75
C GLU A 69 -12.60 -0.44 -17.24
N ALA A 70 -13.62 -0.83 -16.48
CA ALA A 70 -13.47 -1.15 -15.08
C ALA A 70 -12.57 -2.37 -14.87
N SER A 71 -12.69 -3.38 -15.75
CA SER A 71 -11.88 -4.59 -15.70
C SER A 71 -10.39 -4.31 -15.95
N SER A 72 -10.06 -3.45 -16.90
CA SER A 72 -8.66 -3.09 -17.20
C SER A 72 -8.04 -2.21 -16.11
N VAL A 73 -8.84 -1.33 -15.48
CA VAL A 73 -8.40 -0.58 -14.29
C VAL A 73 -8.08 -1.53 -13.14
N ILE A 74 -8.93 -2.52 -12.86
CA ILE A 74 -8.68 -3.52 -11.81
C ILE A 74 -7.40 -4.31 -12.13
N GLU A 75 -7.21 -4.74 -13.38
CA GLU A 75 -6.00 -5.44 -13.79
C GLU A 75 -4.75 -4.59 -13.58
N PHE A 76 -4.78 -3.32 -14.00
CA PHE A 76 -3.71 -2.37 -13.76
C PHE A 76 -3.36 -2.27 -12.26
N LEU A 77 -4.37 -2.07 -11.41
CA LEU A 77 -4.21 -1.99 -9.96
C LEU A 77 -3.58 -3.28 -9.39
N LEU A 78 -4.02 -4.46 -9.83
CA LEU A 78 -3.43 -5.73 -9.41
C LEU A 78 -1.96 -5.88 -9.86
N GLN A 79 -1.62 -5.46 -11.08
CA GLN A 79 -0.24 -5.42 -11.57
C GLN A 79 0.63 -4.47 -10.74
N GLN A 80 0.03 -3.40 -10.21
CA GLN A 80 0.65 -2.52 -9.23
C GLN A 80 0.65 -3.07 -7.81
N GLY A 81 0.60 -4.39 -7.62
CA GLY A 81 0.83 -5.03 -6.32
C GLY A 81 -0.23 -4.69 -5.25
N LEU A 82 -1.41 -4.22 -5.65
CA LEU A 82 -2.49 -3.89 -4.72
C LEU A 82 -3.09 -5.11 -4.02
N GLY A 83 -2.87 -6.32 -4.54
CA GLY A 83 -3.27 -7.56 -3.85
C GLY A 83 -2.46 -7.84 -2.57
N GLU A 84 -1.26 -7.28 -2.46
CA GLU A 84 -0.34 -7.46 -1.33
C GLU A 84 -0.29 -6.22 -0.41
N ALA A 85 -0.82 -5.10 -0.90
CA ALA A 85 -0.83 -3.82 -0.20
C ALA A 85 -2.00 -3.76 0.79
N THR A 86 -1.80 -3.15 1.95
CA THR A 86 -2.93 -2.81 2.83
C THR A 86 -3.44 -1.40 2.57
N ASP A 87 -2.60 -0.53 1.99
CA ASP A 87 -2.94 0.86 1.73
C ASP A 87 -2.06 1.44 0.63
N VAL A 88 -2.67 2.01 -0.41
CA VAL A 88 -1.97 2.58 -1.57
C VAL A 88 -2.38 4.02 -1.78
N LEU A 89 -1.39 4.88 -2.05
CA LEU A 89 -1.64 6.24 -2.51
C LEU A 89 -2.06 6.17 -3.98
N ILE A 90 -3.24 6.69 -4.29
CA ILE A 90 -3.76 6.84 -5.65
C ILE A 90 -4.03 8.33 -5.88
N ILE A 91 -3.74 8.80 -7.08
CA ILE A 91 -4.06 10.15 -7.55
C ILE A 91 -5.02 10.04 -8.73
N ASP A 92 -6.18 10.68 -8.60
CA ASP A 92 -7.11 10.88 -9.71
C ASP A 92 -6.63 12.05 -10.59
N GLU A 93 -6.09 11.71 -11.76
CA GLU A 93 -5.57 12.67 -12.73
C GLU A 93 -6.66 13.54 -13.37
N SER A 94 -7.95 13.16 -13.30
CA SER A 94 -9.04 13.98 -13.84
C SER A 94 -9.22 15.31 -13.09
N ILE A 95 -8.83 15.34 -11.81
CA ILE A 95 -8.94 16.49 -10.91
C ILE A 95 -7.58 16.91 -10.31
N CYS A 96 -6.49 16.23 -10.66
CA CYS A 96 -5.15 16.59 -10.20
C CYS A 96 -4.59 17.77 -11.01
N ILE A 97 -4.42 18.91 -10.35
CA ILE A 97 -3.82 20.12 -10.95
C ILE A 97 -2.29 20.15 -10.85
N ARG A 98 -1.64 19.04 -10.49
CA ARG A 98 -0.17 18.89 -10.38
C ARG A 98 0.54 20.00 -9.57
N CYS A 99 -0.06 20.42 -8.46
CA CYS A 99 0.45 21.52 -7.64
C CYS A 99 1.61 21.16 -6.68
N ASP A 100 2.03 19.89 -6.65
CA ASP A 100 3.06 19.33 -5.74
C ASP A 100 2.80 19.48 -4.24
N ASN A 101 1.60 19.92 -3.83
CA ASN A 101 1.28 20.10 -2.43
C ASN A 101 1.38 18.80 -1.62
N CYS A 102 1.07 17.64 -2.23
CA CYS A 102 1.20 16.35 -1.57
C CYS A 102 2.66 16.03 -1.18
N GLU A 103 3.61 16.28 -2.08
CA GLU A 103 5.05 16.09 -1.82
C GLU A 103 5.58 17.12 -0.84
N ARG A 104 5.25 18.40 -1.05
CA ARG A 104 5.70 19.49 -0.17
C ARG A 104 5.20 19.29 1.25
N ALA A 105 3.95 18.88 1.43
CA ALA A 105 3.41 18.57 2.75
C ALA A 105 4.08 17.35 3.38
N CYS A 106 4.33 16.29 2.61
CA CYS A 106 5.05 15.12 3.09
C CYS A 106 6.46 15.51 3.56
N ALA A 107 7.23 16.21 2.72
CA ALA A 107 8.53 16.73 3.10
C ALA A 107 8.44 17.62 4.34
N GLY A 108 7.54 18.60 4.38
CA GLY A 108 7.36 19.49 5.53
C GLY A 108 7.10 18.76 6.84
N THR A 109 6.28 17.70 6.82
CA THR A 109 6.03 16.82 7.96
C THR A 109 7.26 16.00 8.35
N HIS A 110 8.10 15.62 7.39
CA HIS A 110 9.23 14.73 7.60
C HIS A 110 10.57 15.45 7.40
N GLN A 111 10.73 16.61 8.05
CA GLN A 111 12.01 17.34 8.15
C GLN A 111 12.64 17.65 6.77
N GLY A 112 11.77 17.94 5.81
CA GLY A 112 12.05 18.25 4.42
C GLY A 112 12.52 17.06 3.57
N VAL A 113 12.32 15.81 4.02
CA VAL A 113 12.57 14.60 3.23
C VAL A 113 11.22 14.03 2.80
N SER A 114 10.85 14.21 1.53
CA SER A 114 9.63 13.60 1.00
C SER A 114 9.76 12.08 1.02
N ARG A 115 8.69 11.40 1.41
CA ARG A 115 8.56 9.93 1.42
C ARG A 115 7.58 9.43 0.36
N LEU A 116 7.28 10.30 -0.60
CA LEU A 116 6.52 10.02 -1.80
C LEU A 116 7.13 10.82 -2.96
N ASP A 117 6.98 10.30 -4.17
CA ASP A 117 7.29 11.00 -5.42
C ASP A 117 6.01 10.99 -6.26
N ARG A 118 5.44 12.19 -6.50
CA ARG A 118 4.15 12.33 -7.16
C ARG A 118 4.26 12.07 -8.65
N GLU A 119 5.38 12.39 -9.30
CA GLU A 119 5.50 12.25 -10.75
C GLU A 119 5.89 10.84 -11.18
N SER A 120 6.61 10.12 -10.32
CA SER A 120 6.99 8.73 -10.54
C SER A 120 5.81 7.77 -10.44
N GLY A 121 6.00 6.54 -10.93
CA GLY A 121 5.01 5.48 -10.86
C GLY A 121 4.07 5.45 -12.08
N PRO A 122 3.34 4.34 -12.26
CA PRO A 122 2.59 4.11 -13.48
C PRO A 122 1.19 4.73 -13.44
N ARG A 123 0.68 4.98 -14.65
CA ARG A 123 -0.61 5.61 -14.91
C ARG A 123 -1.45 4.72 -15.81
N TYR A 124 -2.74 4.68 -15.58
CA TYR A 124 -3.70 4.03 -16.46
C TYR A 124 -5.06 4.72 -16.36
N ALA A 125 -5.66 5.06 -17.50
CA ALA A 125 -6.81 5.95 -17.57
C ALA A 125 -6.57 7.24 -16.75
N ASN A 126 -7.47 7.58 -15.83
CA ASN A 126 -7.31 8.72 -14.92
C ASN A 126 -6.65 8.36 -13.58
N LEU A 127 -6.14 7.14 -13.41
CA LEU A 127 -5.52 6.71 -12.16
C LEU A 127 -4.00 6.73 -12.26
N HIS A 128 -3.38 7.39 -11.29
CA HIS A 128 -1.93 7.39 -11.09
C HIS A 128 -1.60 6.74 -9.75
N VAL A 129 -0.73 5.72 -9.76
CA VAL A 129 -0.16 5.10 -8.56
C VAL A 129 1.25 5.65 -8.35
N PRO A 130 1.42 6.76 -7.60
CA PRO A 130 2.72 7.34 -7.34
C PRO A 130 3.63 6.42 -6.52
N THR A 131 4.94 6.67 -6.58
CA THR A 131 5.92 5.95 -5.75
C THR A 131 5.74 6.36 -4.29
N SER A 132 5.07 5.53 -3.51
CA SER A 132 4.90 5.67 -2.05
C SER A 132 4.71 4.29 -1.40
N CYS A 133 5.05 4.18 -0.10
CA CYS A 133 4.96 2.91 0.61
C CYS A 133 3.52 2.36 0.61
N ARG A 134 3.40 1.07 0.29
CA ARG A 134 2.14 0.33 0.17
C ARG A 134 1.72 -0.41 1.45
N HIS A 135 2.55 -0.30 2.50
CA HIS A 135 2.39 -0.97 3.80
C HIS A 135 1.90 -2.41 3.67
N CYS A 136 2.66 -3.23 2.93
CA CYS A 136 2.23 -4.57 2.55
C CYS A 136 1.77 -5.43 3.75
N GLU A 137 0.87 -6.36 3.50
CA GLU A 137 0.48 -7.36 4.49
C GLU A 137 1.69 -8.21 4.91
N HIS A 138 2.52 -8.59 3.93
CA HIS A 138 3.77 -9.32 4.12
C HIS A 138 4.96 -8.49 3.62
N PRO A 139 5.57 -7.64 4.46
CA PRO A 139 6.58 -6.70 4.02
C PRO A 139 7.93 -7.39 3.75
N TYR A 140 8.32 -7.48 2.47
CA TYR A 140 9.68 -7.94 2.09
C TYR A 140 10.80 -7.08 2.71
N CYS A 141 10.53 -5.81 3.02
CA CYS A 141 11.51 -4.95 3.68
C CYS A 141 11.84 -5.37 5.12
N MET A 142 11.02 -6.21 5.77
CA MET A 142 11.28 -6.73 7.12
C MET A 142 12.17 -7.97 7.13
N SER A 143 12.26 -8.74 6.04
CA SER A 143 12.87 -10.09 6.04
C SER A 143 14.34 -10.10 6.44
N ASP A 144 15.10 -9.07 6.06
CA ASP A 144 16.56 -9.04 6.19
C ASP A 144 17.05 -7.76 6.87
N CYS A 145 16.35 -7.30 7.90
CA CYS A 145 16.80 -6.17 8.73
C CYS A 145 17.70 -6.68 9.88
N PRO A 146 19.04 -6.52 9.84
CA PRO A 146 19.92 -7.09 10.87
C PRO A 146 19.62 -6.62 12.30
N PRO A 147 19.28 -5.34 12.56
CA PRO A 147 18.91 -4.89 13.90
C PRO A 147 17.42 -5.04 14.22
N ASP A 148 16.63 -5.70 13.35
CA ASP A 148 15.16 -5.81 13.48
C ASP A 148 14.47 -4.45 13.69
N ALA A 149 14.80 -3.47 12.85
CA ALA A 149 14.32 -2.09 12.99
C ALA A 149 13.01 -1.80 12.25
N ILE A 150 12.42 -2.78 11.55
CA ILE A 150 11.22 -2.58 10.73
C ILE A 150 10.14 -3.52 11.25
N HIS A 151 8.99 -2.96 11.62
CA HIS A 151 7.87 -3.72 12.16
C HIS A 151 6.56 -3.32 11.50
N ARG A 152 5.55 -4.16 11.64
CA ARG A 152 4.17 -3.88 11.23
C ARG A 152 3.29 -3.77 12.46
N SER A 153 2.58 -2.66 12.59
CA SER A 153 1.61 -2.45 13.67
C SER A 153 0.32 -3.25 13.44
N GLN A 154 -0.50 -3.36 14.47
CA GLN A 154 -1.81 -4.04 14.38
C GLN A 154 -2.76 -3.32 13.40
N SER A 155 -2.61 -2.01 13.23
CA SER A 155 -3.40 -1.22 12.28
C SER A 155 -2.91 -1.30 10.84
N GLY A 156 -1.88 -2.10 10.56
CA GLY A 156 -1.36 -2.35 9.21
C GLY A 156 -0.19 -1.47 8.78
N GLU A 157 0.17 -0.48 9.60
CA GLU A 157 1.32 0.37 9.31
C GLU A 157 2.62 -0.42 9.48
N VAL A 158 3.35 -0.61 8.38
CA VAL A 158 4.79 -0.92 8.46
C VAL A 158 5.54 0.35 8.85
N TYR A 159 6.46 0.34 9.83
CA TYR A 159 7.25 1.49 10.28
C TYR A 159 8.72 1.11 10.53
N VAL A 160 9.60 2.12 10.59
CA VAL A 160 11.03 1.96 10.92
C VAL A 160 11.29 2.65 12.25
N ASN A 161 11.91 1.96 13.21
CA ASN A 161 12.26 2.51 14.53
C ASN A 161 13.73 2.97 14.59
N ASP A 162 14.13 3.46 15.76
CA ASP A 162 15.47 4.04 15.99
C ASP A 162 16.60 3.00 16.05
N ALA A 163 16.32 1.70 16.01
CA ALA A 163 17.34 0.66 15.89
C ALA A 163 17.96 0.60 14.49
N CYS A 164 17.44 1.37 13.53
CA CYS A 164 17.95 1.41 12.16
C CYS A 164 19.43 1.84 12.13
N ILE A 165 20.27 1.01 11.51
CA ILE A 165 21.70 1.30 11.31
C ILE A 165 22.04 1.80 9.90
N GLY A 166 21.04 1.99 9.04
CA GLY A 166 21.27 2.49 7.68
C GLY A 166 21.87 1.49 6.68
N CYS A 167 21.82 0.18 6.94
CA CYS A 167 22.45 -0.84 6.08
C CYS A 167 21.87 -0.95 4.64
N GLY A 168 20.65 -0.45 4.42
CA GLY A 168 20.01 -0.42 3.11
C GLY A 168 19.46 -1.76 2.57
N ASN A 169 19.45 -2.84 3.35
CA ASN A 169 18.84 -4.12 2.92
C ASN A 169 17.36 -3.94 2.53
N CYS A 170 16.61 -3.20 3.35
CA CYS A 170 15.21 -2.87 3.09
C CYS A 170 14.99 -2.09 1.77
N VAL A 171 15.95 -1.26 1.37
CA VAL A 171 15.91 -0.53 0.08
C VAL A 171 15.98 -1.52 -1.08
N ARG A 172 16.90 -2.49 -1.03
CA ARG A 172 17.04 -3.52 -2.06
C ARG A 172 15.88 -4.50 -2.09
N ASN A 173 15.33 -4.84 -0.92
CA ASN A 173 14.25 -5.82 -0.80
C ASN A 173 12.88 -5.25 -1.15
N CYS A 174 12.70 -3.93 -1.18
CA CYS A 174 11.41 -3.36 -1.54
C CYS A 174 11.18 -3.45 -3.05
N PRO A 175 10.21 -4.26 -3.53
CA PRO A 175 9.98 -4.43 -4.97
C PRO A 175 9.44 -3.16 -5.65
N TYR A 176 9.06 -2.16 -4.86
CA TYR A 176 8.43 -0.92 -5.34
C TYR A 176 9.37 0.28 -5.28
N GLY A 177 10.59 0.12 -4.75
CA GLY A 177 11.57 1.21 -4.68
C GLY A 177 11.15 2.41 -3.80
N VAL A 178 10.31 2.18 -2.79
CA VAL A 178 9.68 3.26 -1.98
C VAL A 178 10.43 3.59 -0.68
N ILE A 179 11.59 2.95 -0.45
CA ILE A 179 12.43 3.14 0.73
C ILE A 179 13.73 3.78 0.27
N GLN A 180 14.18 4.82 0.97
CA GLN A 180 15.43 5.52 0.68
C GLN A 180 16.27 5.71 1.94
N LEU A 181 17.57 5.95 1.78
CA LEU A 181 18.46 6.32 2.88
C LEU A 181 18.60 7.85 2.93
N ALA A 182 18.20 8.46 4.03
CA ALA A 182 18.27 9.91 4.23
C ALA A 182 18.92 10.25 5.58
N ALA A 183 19.68 11.35 5.61
CA ALA A 183 20.20 11.88 6.87
C ALA A 183 19.04 12.54 7.65
N PRO A 184 18.91 12.30 8.97
CA PRO A 184 17.98 13.06 9.80
C PRO A 184 18.42 14.53 9.79
N ARG A 185 17.54 15.47 9.40
CA ARG A 185 17.91 16.89 9.50
C ARG A 185 17.95 17.29 10.99
N PRO A 186 18.96 18.05 11.44
CA PRO A 186 18.94 18.61 12.78
C PRO A 186 17.70 19.51 12.93
N GLY A 187 16.99 19.37 14.06
CA GLY A 187 15.79 20.13 14.35
C GLY A 187 16.00 21.66 14.27
N PRO A 188 14.91 22.45 14.18
CA PRO A 188 15.00 23.89 14.00
C PRO A 188 15.86 24.52 15.08
N SER A 189 16.84 25.32 14.65
CA SER A 189 17.67 26.12 15.55
C SER A 189 16.79 27.18 16.20
N GLY A 190 16.29 26.93 17.42
CA GLY A 190 15.43 27.86 18.14
C GLY A 190 16.04 29.25 18.31
N PHE A 191 15.21 30.26 18.55
CA PHE A 191 15.62 31.68 18.72
C PHE A 191 16.83 31.86 19.64
N LEU A 192 16.90 31.09 20.75
CA LEU A 192 18.03 31.04 21.68
C LEU A 192 19.35 30.60 21.02
N SER A 193 19.31 29.59 20.14
CA SER A 193 20.49 29.13 19.40
C SER A 193 20.96 30.12 18.32
N ARG A 194 20.05 30.97 17.83
CA ARG A 194 20.36 32.04 16.89
C ARG A 194 20.94 33.28 17.60
N LEU A 195 20.51 33.54 18.84
CA LEU A 195 21.06 34.59 19.71
C LEU A 195 22.43 34.23 20.28
N LEU A 196 22.63 33.00 20.75
CA LEU A 196 23.90 32.54 21.31
C LEU A 196 24.94 32.18 20.24
N GLY A 197 24.49 31.90 19.01
CA GLY A 197 25.35 31.59 17.87
C GLY A 197 26.17 32.78 17.33
N SER A 198 25.88 34.01 17.79
CA SER A 198 26.62 35.21 17.38
C SER A 198 27.80 35.56 18.30
N TRP A 199 27.95 34.89 19.46
CA TRP A 199 29.00 35.20 20.43
C TRP A 199 30.21 34.25 20.37
N ASN A 200 30.01 33.02 19.88
CA ASN A 200 31.10 32.13 19.47
C ASN A 200 31.07 31.98 17.96
N GLY A 201 31.78 32.88 17.26
CA GLY A 201 31.95 32.82 15.82
C GLY A 201 32.65 31.53 15.38
N GLN A 202 31.86 30.48 15.14
CA GLN A 202 32.12 29.28 14.34
C GLN A 202 31.07 28.22 14.70
N ARG A 203 29.84 28.36 14.21
CA ARG A 203 29.08 27.16 13.85
C ARG A 203 29.45 26.85 12.41
N ARG A 204 30.54 26.09 12.26
CA ARG A 204 30.85 25.40 11.00
C ARG A 204 29.55 24.72 10.57
N ALA A 205 29.11 24.98 9.35
CA ALA A 205 28.23 24.06 8.65
C ALA A 205 28.95 22.70 8.71
N GLY A 206 28.56 21.85 9.66
CA GLY A 206 29.10 20.51 9.74
C GLY A 206 28.75 19.84 8.43
N ASN A 207 29.75 19.28 7.75
CA ASN A 207 29.56 18.53 6.51
C ASN A 207 28.31 17.63 6.64
N GLU A 208 27.26 17.92 5.87
CA GLU A 208 26.08 17.05 5.75
C GLU A 208 26.46 15.61 5.35
N GLU A 209 27.66 15.47 4.79
CA GLU A 209 28.32 14.22 4.39
C GLU A 209 28.63 13.24 5.53
N SER A 210 28.72 13.68 6.80
CA SER A 210 29.16 12.82 7.91
C SER A 210 28.04 12.24 8.78
N GLN A 211 26.77 12.48 8.45
CA GLN A 211 25.66 11.89 9.20
C GLN A 211 25.27 10.52 8.63
N ALA A 212 25.17 9.52 9.51
CA ALA A 212 24.69 8.19 9.12
C ALA A 212 23.27 8.31 8.56
N LYS A 213 23.08 7.86 7.32
CA LYS A 213 21.76 7.87 6.65
C LYS A 213 20.92 6.72 7.19
N LEU A 214 19.68 7.01 7.55
CA LEU A 214 18.71 6.02 8.04
C LEU A 214 17.67 5.70 6.96
N ALA A 215 17.08 4.51 7.05
CA ALA A 215 15.99 4.13 6.16
C ALA A 215 14.75 4.98 6.45
N VAL A 216 14.25 5.67 5.44
CA VAL A 216 13.02 6.44 5.49
C VAL A 216 12.06 5.96 4.41
N LYS A 217 10.78 5.92 4.76
CA LYS A 217 9.66 5.52 3.90
C LYS A 217 8.38 6.13 4.47
N CYS A 218 7.31 6.16 3.68
CA CYS A 218 6.01 6.61 4.18
C CYS A 218 5.60 5.79 5.42
N ASP A 219 5.11 6.48 6.44
CA ASP A 219 4.68 5.98 7.75
C ASP A 219 3.19 6.29 7.96
N MET A 220 2.42 6.47 6.89
CA MET A 220 1.03 6.94 6.91
C MET A 220 0.79 8.25 7.69
N CYS A 221 1.85 8.98 8.06
CA CYS A 221 1.78 10.05 9.04
C CYS A 221 1.10 9.60 10.36
N THR A 222 1.36 8.37 10.80
CA THR A 222 0.81 7.82 12.05
C THR A 222 1.14 8.73 13.22
N GLY A 223 0.14 9.04 14.04
CA GLY A 223 0.25 9.99 15.15
C GLY A 223 -0.05 11.45 14.80
N LEU A 224 -0.23 11.80 13.52
CA LEU A 224 -0.74 13.13 13.13
C LEU A 224 -2.26 13.17 13.09
N THR A 225 -2.84 14.15 13.77
CA THR A 225 -4.28 14.43 13.70
C THR A 225 -4.67 14.77 12.27
N GLY A 226 -5.72 14.10 11.77
CA GLY A 226 -6.21 14.26 10.40
C GLY A 226 -5.54 13.35 9.36
N GLY A 227 -4.67 12.42 9.75
CA GLY A 227 -4.16 11.34 8.87
C GLY A 227 -2.94 11.69 8.00
N PRO A 228 -2.86 11.18 6.75
CA PRO A 228 -1.75 11.47 5.84
C PRO A 228 -1.69 12.93 5.38
N ALA A 229 -0.55 13.59 5.56
CA ALA A 229 -0.35 14.98 5.15
C ALA A 229 -0.49 15.18 3.63
N CYS A 230 -0.07 14.19 2.84
CA CYS A 230 -0.17 14.22 1.38
C CYS A 230 -1.61 14.27 0.86
N VAL A 231 -2.53 13.58 1.55
CA VAL A 231 -3.97 13.57 1.23
C VAL A 231 -4.59 14.89 1.66
N ARG A 232 -4.36 15.34 2.90
CA ARG A 232 -4.92 16.61 3.42
C ARG A 232 -4.48 17.84 2.65
N ALA A 233 -3.27 17.84 2.11
CA ALA A 233 -2.73 18.97 1.38
C ALA A 233 -3.24 19.06 -0.07
N CYS A 234 -3.95 18.04 -0.57
CA CYS A 234 -4.48 18.04 -1.92
C CYS A 234 -5.69 18.99 -2.02
N PRO A 235 -5.60 20.11 -2.75
CA PRO A 235 -6.66 21.12 -2.77
C PRO A 235 -7.91 20.68 -3.54
N THR A 236 -7.76 19.71 -4.45
CA THR A 236 -8.86 19.20 -5.29
C THR A 236 -9.44 17.89 -4.79
N GLY A 237 -8.82 17.26 -3.77
CA GLY A 237 -9.18 15.93 -3.31
C GLY A 237 -8.70 14.78 -4.21
N ALA A 238 -7.83 15.07 -5.19
CA ALA A 238 -7.29 14.07 -6.13
C ALA A 238 -6.48 12.95 -5.46
N ALA A 239 -5.77 13.23 -4.36
CA ALA A 239 -4.89 12.27 -3.71
C ALA A 239 -5.63 11.55 -2.57
N ALA A 240 -5.69 10.22 -2.61
CA ALA A 240 -6.34 9.40 -1.61
C ALA A 240 -5.47 8.19 -1.23
N ARG A 241 -5.54 7.79 0.04
CA ARG A 241 -5.01 6.50 0.52
C ARG A 241 -6.16 5.51 0.55
N VAL A 242 -6.02 4.42 -0.18
CA VAL A 242 -7.11 3.49 -0.48
C VAL A 242 -6.69 2.07 -0.11
N ARG A 243 -7.58 1.35 0.57
CA ARG A 243 -7.40 -0.06 0.96
C ARG A 243 -7.98 -1.00 -0.09
N PRO A 244 -7.52 -2.27 -0.15
CA PRO A 244 -8.06 -3.32 -1.02
C PRO A 244 -9.58 -3.36 -1.15
N GLU A 245 -10.28 -3.31 -0.03
CA GLU A 245 -11.75 -3.39 0.03
C GLU A 245 -12.47 -2.20 -0.60
N ASP A 246 -11.81 -1.03 -0.66
CA ASP A 246 -12.42 0.23 -1.09
C ASP A 246 -12.19 0.51 -2.60
N PHE A 247 -11.42 -0.33 -3.31
CA PHE A 247 -11.06 -0.09 -4.72
C PHE A 247 -12.24 -0.15 -5.68
N PHE A 248 -13.19 -1.08 -5.50
CA PHE A 248 -14.34 -1.16 -6.39
C PHE A 248 -15.20 0.11 -6.34
N ALA A 249 -15.27 0.75 -5.17
CA ALA A 249 -15.95 2.03 -5.02
C ALA A 249 -15.21 3.18 -5.73
N LEU A 250 -13.88 3.08 -5.87
CA LEU A 250 -13.07 4.03 -6.63
C LEU A 250 -13.30 3.83 -8.15
N VAL A 251 -13.23 2.60 -8.62
CA VAL A 251 -13.44 2.24 -10.04
C VAL A 251 -14.87 2.52 -10.50
N ALA A 252 -15.87 2.38 -9.62
CA ALA A 252 -17.25 2.70 -9.96
C ALA A 252 -17.53 4.21 -10.12
N ARG A 253 -16.57 5.08 -9.78
CA ARG A 253 -16.69 6.56 -9.87
C ARG A 253 -15.95 7.16 -11.07
N THR A 254 -15.01 6.41 -11.63
CA THR A 254 -14.28 6.76 -12.86
C THR A 254 -15.07 6.36 -14.09
#